data_AF-A0A4Q5QTC3-F1
#
_entry.id   AF-A0A4Q5QTC3-F1
#
_cell.length_a   1.000
_cell.length_b   1.000
_cell.length_c   1.000
_cell.angle_alpha   90.00
_cell.angle_beta   90.00
_cell.angle_gamma   90.00
#
_symmetry.space_group_name_H-M   'P 1'
#
loop_
_entity.id
_entity.type
_entity.pdbx_description
1 polymer ?
#
loop_
_entity_poly.entity_id
_entity_poly.type
_entity_poly.pdbx_seq_one_letter_code
_entity_poly.pdbx_strand_id
1 'polypeptide(L)'
;MLFGLLALPLLGFTGAAIDYGFATYLETKLQAATDATALALCQTPMTTTNAALQLQASTMMTGYMGATGLTVDPLTVTANPRQITLTARIVSPVFFGRITGVTAPRPGGSARCATPIPKTFEIALVLDNTGSMAASSGGQSKLQAVQTAATNFVTYVYSNAAFATGTKISIVPFAASVALNPTAYRYATWIDQNARSSYHWDNVLSPAGSGFTNRFDIFTKLQAAYSGWGWGGCLETLPYPLNVQDGAPSSSNADSYYVPMFAPDEPGNGGTGYRDYNGSRSYNSYIDDSTSSSSCQSQSNASFFDTEGRACKYVSPKNASPTNSNSSTKVPNGPNFGCTTQPLQRLTSDTSVLKTTISGMTALGSTNIHEGMMWGWRTLSPISVFADGAAYSSSTVNKIIILMTDGANSWATNG
;
A
#
# COMPACT_ATOMS: atom_id res chain seq x y z
N MET A 1 -8.03 -55.29 67.74
CA MET A 1 -7.65 -55.76 66.38
C MET A 1 -8.08 -54.82 65.25
N LEU A 2 -9.19 -54.07 65.38
CA LEU A 2 -9.65 -53.11 64.35
C LEU A 2 -8.64 -51.98 64.05
N PHE A 3 -7.97 -51.44 65.07
CA PHE A 3 -6.99 -50.35 64.93
C PHE A 3 -5.75 -50.75 64.10
N GLY A 4 -5.23 -51.97 64.30
CA GLY A 4 -4.08 -52.48 63.55
C GLY A 4 -4.39 -52.77 62.07
N LEU A 5 -5.64 -53.16 61.77
CA LEU A 5 -6.11 -53.40 60.40
C LEU A 5 -6.28 -52.09 59.61
N LEU A 6 -6.61 -50.97 60.26
CA LEU A 6 -6.76 -49.66 59.61
C LEU A 6 -5.44 -48.87 59.50
N ALA A 7 -4.44 -49.19 60.32
CA ALA A 7 -3.15 -48.49 60.30
C ALA A 7 -2.37 -48.71 58.99
N LEU A 8 -2.40 -49.93 58.43
CA LEU A 8 -1.71 -50.27 57.18
C LEU A 8 -2.23 -49.50 55.96
N PRO A 9 -3.54 -49.48 55.66
CA PRO A 9 -4.07 -48.71 54.54
C PRO A 9 -3.84 -47.20 54.73
N LEU A 10 -3.94 -46.66 55.96
CA LEU A 10 -3.64 -45.25 56.22
C LEU A 10 -2.19 -44.88 55.92
N LEU A 11 -1.22 -45.73 56.31
CA LEU A 11 0.19 -45.53 55.97
C LEU A 11 0.47 -45.67 54.47
N GLY A 12 -0.26 -46.56 53.79
CA GLY A 12 -0.22 -46.68 52.33
C GLY A 12 -0.69 -45.40 51.64
N PHE A 13 -1.80 -44.81 52.11
CA PHE A 13 -2.32 -43.55 51.55
C PHE A 13 -1.41 -42.35 51.83
N THR A 14 -0.84 -42.24 53.03
CA THR A 14 0.11 -41.15 53.32
C THR A 14 1.40 -41.29 52.50
N GLY A 15 1.92 -42.51 52.36
CA GLY A 15 3.08 -42.79 51.50
C GLY A 15 2.80 -42.45 50.03
N ALA A 16 1.64 -42.85 49.51
CA ALA A 16 1.21 -42.51 48.16
C ALA A 16 1.07 -40.99 47.95
N ALA A 17 0.55 -40.27 48.95
CA ALA A 17 0.41 -38.82 48.90
C ALA A 17 1.78 -38.11 48.85
N ILE A 18 2.78 -38.59 49.59
CA ILE A 18 4.15 -38.06 49.54
C ILE A 18 4.79 -38.30 48.17
N ASP A 19 4.71 -39.53 47.65
CA ASP A 19 5.27 -39.88 46.35
C ASP A 19 4.61 -39.09 45.21
N TYR A 20 3.28 -38.90 45.27
CA TYR A 20 2.54 -38.06 44.34
C TYR A 20 2.92 -36.57 44.47
N GLY A 21 3.05 -36.06 45.70
CA GLY A 21 3.48 -34.69 45.95
C GLY A 21 4.87 -34.39 45.38
N PHE A 22 5.80 -35.33 45.50
CA PHE A 22 7.13 -35.18 44.89
C PHE A 22 7.09 -35.25 43.37
N ALA A 23 6.30 -36.18 42.80
CA ALA A 23 6.15 -36.31 41.35
C ALA A 23 5.56 -35.03 40.71
N THR A 24 4.52 -34.45 41.32
CA THR A 24 3.90 -33.19 40.86
C THR A 24 4.82 -31.98 41.03
N TYR A 25 5.61 -31.93 42.12
CA TYR A 25 6.67 -30.92 42.26
C TYR A 25 7.73 -31.03 41.15
N LEU A 26 8.16 -32.24 40.81
CA LEU A 26 9.10 -32.45 39.72
C LEU A 26 8.50 -32.11 38.36
N GLU A 27 7.23 -32.43 38.13
CA GLU A 27 6.51 -32.10 36.89
C GLU A 27 6.45 -30.59 36.67
N THR A 28 6.04 -29.83 37.69
CA THR A 28 5.98 -28.36 37.61
C THR A 28 7.36 -27.73 37.40
N LYS A 29 8.38 -28.23 38.10
CA LYS A 29 9.78 -27.79 37.89
C LYS A 29 10.29 -28.13 36.48
N LEU A 30 9.98 -29.34 35.98
CA LEU A 30 10.36 -29.79 34.65
C LEU A 30 9.69 -28.95 33.56
N GLN A 31 8.41 -28.64 33.70
CA GLN A 31 7.69 -27.79 32.75
C GLN A 31 8.31 -26.39 32.69
N ALA A 32 8.57 -25.76 33.85
CA ALA A 32 9.24 -24.46 33.90
C ALA A 32 10.64 -24.47 33.25
N ALA A 33 11.42 -25.53 33.49
CA ALA A 33 12.73 -25.72 32.83
C ALA A 33 12.60 -25.90 31.31
N THR A 34 11.58 -26.63 30.87
CA THR A 34 11.29 -26.89 29.46
C THR A 34 10.87 -25.60 28.75
N ASP A 35 10.02 -24.78 29.36
CA ASP A 35 9.57 -23.49 28.82
C ASP A 35 10.74 -22.50 28.69
N ALA A 36 11.56 -22.38 29.74
CA ALA A 36 12.75 -21.51 29.73
C ALA A 36 13.76 -21.95 28.65
N THR A 37 13.99 -23.26 28.53
CA THR A 37 14.90 -23.81 27.52
C THR A 37 14.36 -23.61 26.11
N ALA A 38 13.08 -23.91 25.86
CA ALA A 38 12.47 -23.69 24.55
C ALA A 38 12.58 -22.21 24.14
N LEU A 39 12.29 -21.26 25.04
CA LEU A 39 12.43 -19.83 24.75
C LEU A 39 13.87 -19.46 24.35
N ALA A 40 14.87 -19.93 25.10
CA ALA A 40 16.28 -19.66 24.80
C ALA A 40 16.72 -20.27 23.45
N LEU A 41 16.25 -21.47 23.11
CA LEU A 41 16.53 -22.09 21.81
C LEU A 41 15.99 -21.25 20.65
N CYS A 42 14.83 -20.61 20.80
CA CYS A 42 14.27 -19.73 19.78
C CYS A 42 14.98 -18.37 19.65
N GLN A 43 15.88 -18.01 20.57
CA GLN A 43 16.72 -16.81 20.45
C GLN A 43 18.03 -17.09 19.71
N THR A 44 18.31 -18.34 19.35
CA THR A 44 19.52 -18.71 18.60
C THR A 44 19.43 -18.29 17.12
N PRO A 45 20.55 -17.93 16.47
CA PRO A 45 20.59 -17.61 15.04
C PRO A 45 19.92 -18.69 14.17
N MET A 46 19.34 -18.29 13.04
CA MET A 46 18.74 -19.22 12.06
C MET A 46 19.77 -20.18 11.43
N THR A 47 21.06 -19.86 11.52
CA THR A 47 22.17 -20.68 11.02
C THR A 47 22.59 -21.79 12.01
N THR A 48 22.04 -21.82 13.23
CA THR A 48 22.37 -22.84 14.23
C THR A 48 21.84 -24.20 13.79
N THR A 49 22.73 -25.21 13.74
CA THR A 49 22.38 -26.57 13.31
C THR A 49 21.51 -27.28 14.33
N ASN A 50 20.68 -28.24 13.88
CA ASN A 50 19.83 -29.03 14.78
C ASN A 50 20.65 -29.77 15.86
N ALA A 51 21.86 -30.23 15.53
CA ALA A 51 22.76 -30.86 16.49
C ALA A 51 23.22 -29.88 17.60
N ALA A 52 23.55 -28.64 17.23
CA ALA A 52 23.91 -27.60 18.21
C ALA A 52 22.71 -27.21 19.09
N LEU A 53 21.49 -27.15 18.53
CA LEU A 53 20.26 -26.91 19.31
C LEU A 53 19.99 -28.04 20.30
N GLN A 54 20.14 -29.30 19.87
CA GLN A 54 19.96 -30.46 20.74
C GLN A 54 20.96 -30.44 21.90
N LEU A 55 22.22 -30.13 21.60
CA LEU A 55 23.27 -30.02 22.61
C LEU A 55 22.91 -28.93 23.62
N GLN A 56 22.57 -27.73 23.15
CA GLN A 56 22.17 -26.63 24.03
C GLN A 56 20.95 -26.97 24.89
N ALA A 57 19.93 -27.63 24.31
CA ALA A 57 18.76 -28.08 25.04
C ALA A 57 19.14 -29.06 26.16
N SER A 58 20.00 -30.04 25.86
CA SER A 58 20.47 -31.02 26.83
C SER A 58 21.28 -30.38 27.96
N THR A 59 22.16 -29.41 27.64
CA THR A 59 22.96 -28.68 28.62
C THR A 59 22.07 -27.84 29.55
N MET A 60 21.12 -27.08 29.00
CA MET A 60 20.23 -26.24 29.79
C MET A 60 19.30 -27.06 30.69
N MET A 61 18.67 -28.11 30.14
CA MET A 61 17.80 -28.99 30.92
C MET A 61 18.57 -29.71 32.04
N THR A 62 19.80 -30.16 31.77
CA THR A 62 20.68 -30.72 32.80
C THR A 62 21.05 -29.69 33.87
N GLY A 63 21.26 -28.43 33.48
CA GLY A 63 21.50 -27.34 34.42
C GLY A 63 20.31 -27.04 35.35
N TYR A 64 19.08 -27.11 34.84
CA TYR A 64 17.87 -26.86 35.64
C TYR A 64 17.45 -28.06 36.51
N MET A 65 17.54 -29.27 35.97
CA MET A 65 16.97 -30.48 36.57
C MET A 65 17.99 -31.41 37.21
N GLY A 66 19.27 -31.31 36.82
CA GLY A 66 20.29 -32.34 37.08
C GLY A 66 20.23 -33.48 36.06
N ALA A 67 21.32 -34.24 35.95
CA ALA A 67 21.45 -35.31 34.95
C ALA A 67 20.71 -36.61 35.33
N THR A 68 20.52 -36.87 36.62
CA THR A 68 20.01 -38.16 37.10
C THR A 68 18.55 -38.35 36.73
N GLY A 69 18.25 -39.36 35.92
CA GLY A 69 16.88 -39.72 35.53
C GLY A 69 16.23 -38.76 34.53
N LEU A 70 16.95 -37.72 34.07
CA LEU A 70 16.48 -36.81 33.02
C LEU A 70 16.71 -37.43 31.64
N THR A 71 15.71 -37.32 30.78
CA THR A 71 15.78 -37.67 29.36
C THR A 71 15.27 -36.48 28.55
N VAL A 72 16.10 -35.96 27.64
CA VAL A 72 15.69 -34.93 26.68
C VAL A 72 15.50 -35.60 25.33
N ASP A 73 14.28 -35.56 24.81
CA ASP A 73 13.94 -36.17 23.54
C ASP A 73 14.55 -35.37 22.36
N PRO A 74 14.74 -35.98 21.18
CA PRO A 74 15.16 -35.25 19.99
C PRO A 74 14.21 -34.09 19.67
N LEU A 75 14.77 -32.90 19.47
CA LEU A 75 14.02 -31.71 19.09
C LEU A 75 13.31 -31.93 17.75
N THR A 76 12.04 -31.54 17.70
CA THR A 76 11.33 -31.42 16.41
C THR A 76 11.48 -29.98 15.94
N VAL A 77 12.21 -29.78 14.84
CA VAL A 77 12.47 -28.46 14.24
C VAL A 77 11.82 -28.39 12.86
N THR A 78 10.94 -27.41 12.67
CA THR A 78 10.37 -27.08 11.36
C THR A 78 11.10 -25.90 10.73
N ALA A 79 10.94 -25.70 9.42
CA ALA A 79 11.43 -24.54 8.70
C ALA A 79 10.22 -23.85 8.07
N ASN A 80 9.94 -22.60 8.46
CA ASN A 80 8.89 -21.70 7.95
C ASN A 80 7.47 -21.84 8.57
N PRO A 81 7.20 -21.19 9.73
CA PRO A 81 8.16 -20.57 10.65
C PRO A 81 9.06 -21.62 11.30
N ARG A 82 10.29 -21.25 11.70
CA ARG A 82 11.10 -22.17 12.51
C ARG A 82 10.46 -22.33 13.88
N GLN A 83 9.88 -23.51 14.10
CA GLN A 83 9.32 -23.89 15.39
C GLN A 83 10.15 -25.03 15.96
N ILE A 84 10.50 -24.89 17.24
CA ILE A 84 11.28 -25.87 17.98
C ILE A 84 10.36 -26.42 19.06
N THR A 85 10.14 -27.72 19.04
CA THR A 85 9.41 -28.44 20.08
C THR A 85 10.39 -29.24 20.91
N LEU A 86 10.41 -28.97 22.22
CA LEU A 86 11.22 -29.64 23.22
C LEU A 86 10.31 -30.50 24.08
N THR A 87 10.66 -31.77 24.23
CA THR A 87 10.00 -32.70 25.15
C THR A 87 11.06 -33.31 26.05
N ALA A 88 10.80 -33.34 27.34
CA ALA A 88 11.69 -33.91 28.34
C ALA A 88 10.90 -34.74 29.34
N ARG A 89 11.57 -35.73 29.94
CA ARG A 89 11.01 -36.63 30.94
C ARG A 89 12.00 -36.78 32.08
N ILE A 90 11.51 -36.87 33.32
CA ILE A 90 12.36 -37.13 34.48
C ILE A 90 11.81 -38.29 35.30
N VAL A 91 12.68 -39.16 35.82
CA VAL A 91 12.28 -40.23 36.75
C VAL A 91 12.11 -39.65 38.14
N SER A 92 10.88 -39.71 38.68
CA SER A 92 10.60 -39.32 40.06
C SER A 92 10.94 -40.48 41.00
N PRO A 93 11.79 -40.28 42.02
CA PRO A 93 12.00 -41.27 43.08
C PRO A 93 10.68 -41.54 43.82
N VAL A 94 10.50 -42.80 44.21
CA VAL A 94 9.38 -43.27 45.04
C VAL A 94 9.93 -43.81 46.34
N PHE A 95 9.45 -43.28 47.46
CA PHE A 95 9.88 -43.68 48.80
C PHE A 95 9.01 -44.82 49.34
N PHE A 96 7.73 -44.87 48.97
CA PHE A 96 6.76 -45.84 49.46
C PHE A 96 6.24 -46.79 48.36
N GLY A 97 6.83 -46.75 47.16
CA GLY A 97 6.43 -47.55 45.99
C GLY A 97 6.31 -49.07 46.24
N ARG A 98 7.08 -49.64 47.19
CA ARG A 98 6.97 -51.07 47.57
C ARG A 98 5.70 -51.41 48.36
N ILE A 99 5.14 -50.43 49.06
CA ILE A 99 3.90 -50.56 49.84
C ILE A 99 2.70 -50.21 48.96
N THR A 100 2.83 -49.22 48.08
CA THR A 100 1.75 -48.71 47.24
C THR A 100 1.66 -49.39 45.87
N GLY A 101 2.65 -50.20 45.49
CA GLY A 101 2.73 -50.85 44.17
C GLY A 101 3.12 -49.91 43.03
N VAL A 102 3.43 -48.64 43.32
CA VAL A 102 3.79 -47.63 42.32
C VAL A 102 5.27 -47.75 41.94
N THR A 103 5.54 -47.98 40.66
CA THR A 103 6.89 -47.90 40.10
C THR A 103 7.22 -46.47 39.70
N ALA A 104 8.45 -46.03 39.96
CA ALA A 104 8.98 -44.67 39.73
C ALA A 104 8.32 -43.92 38.55
N PRO A 105 7.39 -42.98 38.82
CA PRO A 105 6.65 -42.30 37.77
C PRO A 105 7.59 -41.41 36.94
N ARG A 106 7.24 -41.17 35.68
CA ARG A 106 8.03 -40.38 34.74
C ARG A 106 7.29 -39.13 34.29
N PRO A 107 7.23 -38.07 35.13
CA PRO A 107 6.71 -36.79 34.70
C PRO A 107 7.34 -36.32 33.37
N GLY A 108 6.50 -35.74 32.52
CA GLY A 108 6.90 -35.17 31.24
C GLY A 108 6.67 -33.66 31.21
N GLY A 109 7.54 -32.95 30.50
CA GLY A 109 7.37 -31.54 30.17
C GLY A 109 7.48 -31.36 28.67
N SER A 110 6.66 -30.48 28.10
CA SER A 110 6.71 -30.17 26.67
C SER A 110 6.48 -28.68 26.45
N ALA A 111 7.35 -28.06 25.65
CA ALA A 111 7.24 -26.66 25.28
C ALA A 111 7.54 -26.48 23.79
N ARG A 112 6.89 -25.48 23.18
CA ARG A 112 7.09 -25.12 21.78
C ARG A 112 7.33 -23.63 21.68
N CYS A 113 8.37 -23.25 20.93
CA CYS A 113 8.66 -21.87 20.60
C CYS A 113 8.67 -21.69 19.08
N ALA A 114 8.46 -20.47 18.61
CA ALA A 114 8.56 -20.09 17.20
C ALA A 114 9.46 -18.85 17.07
N THR A 115 10.42 -18.88 16.15
CA THR A 115 11.20 -17.67 15.83
C THR A 115 10.33 -16.68 15.05
N PRO A 116 10.37 -15.37 15.34
CA PRO A 116 9.71 -14.37 14.50
C PRO A 116 10.26 -14.46 13.07
N ILE A 117 9.38 -14.64 12.09
CA ILE A 117 9.78 -14.48 10.68
C ILE A 117 10.03 -12.97 10.49
N PRO A 118 11.21 -12.54 9.99
CA PRO A 118 11.43 -11.14 9.64
C PRO A 118 10.34 -10.70 8.67
N LYS A 119 9.50 -9.76 9.10
CA LYS A 119 8.47 -9.18 8.25
C LYS A 119 9.13 -8.09 7.43
N THR A 120 8.83 -8.07 6.14
CA THR A 120 9.15 -6.94 5.27
C THR A 120 7.90 -6.10 5.03
N PHE A 121 8.07 -4.86 4.59
CA PHE A 121 6.96 -3.93 4.42
C PHE A 121 6.90 -3.38 3.01
N GLU A 122 5.70 -3.32 2.44
CA GLU A 122 5.40 -2.57 1.23
C GLU A 122 4.44 -1.46 1.61
N ILE A 123 4.91 -0.22 1.57
CA ILE A 123 4.20 0.94 2.12
C ILE A 123 3.84 1.90 0.98
N ALA A 124 2.59 2.33 0.90
CA ALA A 124 2.17 3.43 0.04
C ALA A 124 1.89 4.66 0.91
N LEU A 125 2.67 5.71 0.70
CA LEU A 125 2.39 7.04 1.25
C LEU A 125 1.51 7.79 0.24
N VAL A 126 0.23 7.91 0.56
CA VAL A 126 -0.76 8.63 -0.25
C VAL A 126 -0.90 10.02 0.33
N LEU A 127 -0.37 11.03 -0.38
CA LEU A 127 -0.11 12.35 0.16
C LEU A 127 -0.92 13.41 -0.58
N ASP A 128 -1.78 14.11 0.16
CA ASP A 128 -2.62 15.18 -0.35
C ASP A 128 -1.77 16.39 -0.75
N ASN A 129 -1.87 16.81 -2.02
CA ASN A 129 -1.23 18.02 -2.54
C ASN A 129 -2.23 18.99 -3.15
N THR A 130 -3.47 18.99 -2.64
CA THR A 130 -4.55 19.85 -3.12
C THR A 130 -4.31 21.32 -2.76
N GLY A 131 -5.06 22.24 -3.37
CA GLY A 131 -4.90 23.67 -3.13
C GLY A 131 -5.09 24.08 -1.66
N SER A 132 -5.95 23.38 -0.89
CA SER A 132 -6.16 23.66 0.54
C SER A 132 -4.90 23.41 1.38
N MET A 133 -3.99 22.56 0.90
CA MET A 133 -2.71 22.26 1.55
C MET A 133 -1.73 23.44 1.52
N ALA A 134 -2.00 24.48 0.72
CA ALA A 134 -1.25 25.73 0.74
C ALA A 134 -1.55 26.59 1.98
N ALA A 135 -2.66 26.35 2.67
CA ALA A 135 -3.02 27.09 3.87
C ALA A 135 -2.00 26.87 5.00
N SER A 136 -1.70 27.94 5.73
CA SER A 136 -0.71 27.93 6.81
C SER A 136 -1.36 28.01 8.18
N SER A 137 -0.80 27.26 9.12
CA SER A 137 -1.11 27.36 10.56
C SER A 137 0.19 27.27 11.34
N GLY A 138 0.42 28.20 12.27
CA GLY A 138 1.61 28.18 13.13
C GLY A 138 2.95 28.36 12.40
N GLY A 139 2.99 29.09 11.28
CA GLY A 139 4.24 29.44 10.58
C GLY A 139 4.72 28.46 9.51
N GLN A 140 3.98 27.38 9.25
CA GLN A 140 4.21 26.45 8.14
C GLN A 140 2.91 26.14 7.40
N SER A 141 3.00 25.82 6.11
CA SER A 141 1.85 25.31 5.36
C SER A 141 1.52 23.87 5.74
N LYS A 142 0.27 23.45 5.56
CA LYS A 142 -0.13 22.05 5.74
C LYS A 142 0.70 21.11 4.85
N LEU A 143 0.99 21.51 3.61
CA LEU A 143 1.85 20.77 2.71
C LEU A 143 3.27 20.61 3.28
N GLN A 144 3.87 21.68 3.80
CA GLN A 144 5.20 21.62 4.42
C GLN A 144 5.21 20.62 5.60
N ALA A 145 4.17 20.63 6.44
CA ALA A 145 4.05 19.69 7.54
C ALA A 145 3.97 18.22 7.04
N VAL A 146 3.20 17.94 5.99
CA VAL A 146 3.13 16.61 5.37
C VAL A 146 4.47 16.21 4.75
N GLN A 147 5.15 17.11 4.05
CA GLN A 147 6.47 16.85 3.46
C GLN A 147 7.50 16.51 4.53
N THR A 148 7.53 17.25 5.64
CA THR A 148 8.39 16.96 6.79
C THR A 148 8.03 15.63 7.44
N ALA A 149 6.76 15.36 7.71
CA ALA A 149 6.31 14.11 8.33
C ALA A 149 6.66 12.88 7.47
N ALA A 150 6.38 12.93 6.16
CA ALA A 150 6.71 11.86 5.22
C ALA A 150 8.23 11.65 5.10
N THR A 151 9.01 12.72 5.03
CA THR A 151 10.49 12.64 4.99
C THR A 151 11.07 12.03 6.26
N ASN A 152 10.54 12.40 7.42
CA ASN A 152 10.92 11.84 8.71
C ASN A 152 10.53 10.36 8.81
N PHE A 153 9.34 9.99 8.33
CA PHE A 153 8.89 8.61 8.26
C PHE A 153 9.81 7.74 7.40
N VAL A 154 10.13 8.18 6.17
CA VAL A 154 11.08 7.47 5.29
C VAL A 154 12.43 7.31 5.99
N THR A 155 12.94 8.37 6.62
CA THR A 155 14.20 8.32 7.36
C THR A 155 14.13 7.32 8.52
N TYR A 156 13.05 7.30 9.29
CA TYR A 156 12.85 6.38 10.40
C TYR A 156 12.83 4.92 9.94
N VAL A 157 12.04 4.60 8.90
CA VAL A 157 11.94 3.24 8.35
C VAL A 157 13.30 2.71 7.91
N TYR A 158 14.09 3.52 7.20
CA TYR A 158 15.37 3.06 6.65
C TYR A 158 16.57 3.20 7.60
N SER A 159 16.43 3.90 8.72
CA SER A 159 17.46 3.96 9.79
C SER A 159 17.24 2.94 10.91
N ASN A 160 16.07 2.31 10.96
CA ASN A 160 15.75 1.29 11.96
C ASN A 160 15.86 -0.12 11.35
N ALA A 161 16.79 -0.92 11.87
CA ALA A 161 17.06 -2.27 11.39
C ALA A 161 15.83 -3.21 11.44
N ALA A 162 14.85 -2.94 12.32
CA ALA A 162 13.61 -3.69 12.41
C ALA A 162 12.71 -3.53 11.17
N PHE A 163 12.85 -2.43 10.43
CA PHE A 163 12.04 -2.11 9.26
C PHE A 163 12.85 -2.07 7.97
N ALA A 164 14.11 -1.63 8.01
CA ALA A 164 14.89 -1.34 6.80
C ALA A 164 15.01 -2.55 5.84
N THR A 165 15.16 -3.75 6.40
CA THR A 165 15.41 -4.96 5.59
C THR A 165 14.19 -5.32 4.75
N GLY A 166 14.34 -5.24 3.42
CA GLY A 166 13.30 -5.64 2.46
C GLY A 166 12.11 -4.71 2.37
N THR A 167 12.13 -3.54 3.04
CA THR A 167 11.05 -2.56 2.93
C THR A 167 11.14 -1.75 1.65
N LYS A 168 10.01 -1.60 0.97
CA LYS A 168 9.83 -0.74 -0.19
C LYS A 168 8.72 0.25 0.08
N ILE A 169 8.92 1.49 -0.35
CA ILE A 169 7.93 2.57 -0.22
C ILE A 169 7.55 3.08 -1.61
N SER A 170 6.28 3.41 -1.79
CA SER A 170 5.76 4.17 -2.94
C SER A 170 5.20 5.50 -2.44
N ILE A 171 5.30 6.55 -3.26
CA ILE A 171 4.75 7.88 -2.97
C ILE A 171 3.69 8.18 -4.01
N VAL A 172 2.48 8.50 -3.55
CA VAL A 172 1.32 8.81 -4.39
C VAL A 172 0.82 10.21 -4.04
N PRO A 173 1.35 11.26 -4.66
CA PRO A 173 0.76 12.59 -4.59
C PRO A 173 -0.62 12.57 -5.24
N PHE A 174 -1.64 13.14 -4.59
CA PHE A 174 -2.98 13.20 -5.15
C PHE A 174 -3.65 14.57 -4.98
N ALA A 175 -4.40 14.96 -6.01
CA ALA A 175 -5.32 16.08 -5.99
C ALA A 175 -6.66 15.64 -6.61
N ALA A 176 -7.11 16.26 -7.70
CA ALA A 176 -8.29 15.82 -8.44
C ALA A 176 -8.05 14.48 -9.15
N SER A 177 -6.79 14.22 -9.47
CA SER A 177 -6.28 13.02 -10.11
C SER A 177 -4.90 12.66 -9.54
N VAL A 178 -4.32 11.56 -10.02
CA VAL A 178 -2.93 11.17 -9.75
C VAL A 178 -2.19 11.05 -11.07
N ALA A 179 -1.04 11.73 -11.17
CA ALA A 179 -0.20 11.69 -12.35
C ALA A 179 0.73 10.48 -12.32
N LEU A 180 0.96 9.91 -13.49
CA LEU A 180 2.03 8.95 -13.77
C LEU A 180 3.13 9.62 -14.57
N ASN A 181 4.29 8.99 -14.68
CA ASN A 181 5.33 9.50 -15.57
C ASN A 181 4.85 9.39 -17.03
N PRO A 182 4.58 10.51 -17.73
CA PRO A 182 3.93 10.45 -19.04
C PRO A 182 4.83 9.77 -20.08
N THR A 183 6.14 9.99 -20.02
CA THR A 183 7.11 9.35 -20.93
C THR A 183 7.16 7.84 -20.73
N ALA A 184 7.11 7.37 -19.49
CA ALA A 184 7.16 5.94 -19.18
C ALA A 184 5.86 5.22 -19.55
N TYR A 185 4.70 5.89 -19.43
CA TYR A 185 3.40 5.23 -19.54
C TYR A 185 2.58 5.59 -20.78
N ARG A 186 3.01 6.54 -21.62
CA ARG A 186 2.27 6.97 -22.83
C ARG A 186 1.76 5.81 -23.68
N TYR A 187 2.55 4.73 -23.82
CA TYR A 187 2.24 3.56 -24.63
C TYR A 187 1.91 2.30 -23.80
N ALA A 188 1.60 2.46 -22.51
CA ALA A 188 1.23 1.34 -21.67
C ALA A 188 -0.03 0.65 -22.23
N THR A 189 0.01 -0.68 -22.31
CA THR A 189 -1.05 -1.50 -22.92
C THR A 189 -2.34 -1.52 -22.10
N TRP A 190 -2.26 -1.15 -20.82
CA TRP A 190 -3.39 -1.04 -19.90
C TRP A 190 -4.06 0.35 -19.94
N ILE A 191 -3.47 1.32 -20.63
CA ILE A 191 -4.13 2.58 -21.00
C ILE A 191 -4.90 2.36 -22.30
N ASP A 192 -6.06 3.01 -22.42
CA ASP A 192 -6.90 2.92 -23.61
C ASP A 192 -6.26 3.66 -24.79
N GLN A 193 -5.53 2.92 -25.62
CA GLN A 193 -4.91 3.42 -26.84
C GLN A 193 -5.86 3.47 -28.04
N ASN A 194 -7.04 2.84 -27.95
CA ASN A 194 -7.88 2.54 -29.11
C ASN A 194 -9.34 2.99 -28.91
N ALA A 195 -9.59 3.92 -27.99
CA ALA A 195 -10.92 4.41 -27.67
C ALA A 195 -11.96 3.32 -27.42
N ARG A 196 -11.60 2.33 -26.60
CA ARG A 196 -12.43 1.17 -26.28
C ARG A 196 -13.38 1.45 -25.13
N SER A 197 -12.93 2.18 -24.10
CA SER A 197 -13.73 2.48 -22.93
C SER A 197 -14.91 3.36 -23.28
N SER A 198 -16.07 3.11 -22.66
CA SER A 198 -17.25 3.97 -22.81
C SER A 198 -16.94 5.42 -22.42
N TYR A 199 -16.06 5.64 -21.45
CA TYR A 199 -15.69 6.96 -20.97
C TYR A 199 -14.72 7.72 -21.91
N HIS A 200 -14.22 7.06 -22.97
CA HIS A 200 -13.15 7.64 -23.79
C HIS A 200 -13.56 8.94 -24.48
N TRP A 201 -14.83 9.13 -24.79
CA TRP A 201 -15.30 10.32 -25.51
C TRP A 201 -16.40 11.10 -24.77
N ASP A 202 -16.63 10.83 -23.49
CA ASP A 202 -17.70 11.47 -22.69
C ASP A 202 -17.68 13.01 -22.76
N ASN A 203 -16.50 13.61 -22.90
CA ASN A 203 -16.30 15.05 -22.96
C ASN A 203 -15.81 15.55 -24.34
N VAL A 204 -15.92 14.73 -25.39
CA VAL A 204 -15.51 15.08 -26.76
C VAL A 204 -16.58 14.67 -27.77
N LEU A 205 -17.19 15.66 -28.40
CA LEU A 205 -18.23 15.53 -29.42
C LEU A 205 -17.64 15.43 -30.83
N SER A 206 -18.17 14.50 -31.62
CA SER A 206 -17.77 14.24 -33.01
C SER A 206 -16.26 14.00 -33.25
N PRO A 207 -15.58 13.17 -32.44
CA PRO A 207 -14.14 12.90 -32.60
C PRO A 207 -13.82 12.24 -33.95
N ALA A 208 -14.59 11.22 -34.36
CA ALA A 208 -14.39 10.54 -35.64
C ALA A 208 -14.64 11.46 -36.85
N GLY A 209 -15.64 12.35 -36.77
CA GLY A 209 -15.89 13.37 -37.79
C GLY A 209 -14.75 14.39 -37.92
N SER A 210 -13.91 14.51 -36.89
CA SER A 210 -12.70 15.34 -36.86
C SER A 210 -11.43 14.53 -37.16
N GLY A 211 -11.54 13.24 -37.46
CA GLY A 211 -10.42 12.35 -37.79
C GLY A 211 -9.62 11.86 -36.58
N PHE A 212 -10.15 11.99 -35.35
CA PHE A 212 -9.49 11.46 -34.16
C PHE A 212 -9.89 10.01 -33.90
N THR A 213 -8.89 9.19 -33.57
CA THR A 213 -9.04 7.77 -33.24
C THR A 213 -8.87 7.50 -31.75
N ASN A 214 -8.16 8.39 -31.04
CA ASN A 214 -7.98 8.35 -29.60
C ASN A 214 -7.69 9.76 -29.03
N ARG A 215 -7.81 9.96 -27.71
CA ARG A 215 -7.49 11.24 -27.04
C ARG A 215 -6.03 11.67 -27.19
N PHE A 216 -5.10 10.74 -27.35
CA PHE A 216 -3.71 11.11 -27.59
C PHE A 216 -3.48 11.80 -28.94
N ASP A 217 -4.31 11.55 -29.95
CA ASP A 217 -4.26 12.28 -31.22
C ASP A 217 -4.55 13.78 -30.98
N ILE A 218 -5.50 14.09 -30.09
CA ILE A 218 -5.81 15.47 -29.65
C ILE A 218 -4.59 16.07 -28.94
N PHE A 219 -4.00 15.34 -27.97
CA PHE A 219 -2.77 15.79 -27.31
C PHE A 219 -1.63 16.04 -28.31
N THR A 220 -1.48 15.23 -29.35
CA THR A 220 -0.46 15.45 -30.39
C THR A 220 -0.70 16.76 -31.14
N LYS A 221 -1.95 17.08 -31.50
CA LYS A 221 -2.29 18.36 -32.16
C LYS A 221 -2.06 19.56 -31.23
N LEU A 222 -2.47 19.45 -29.97
CA LEU A 222 -2.28 20.51 -28.98
C LEU A 222 -0.79 20.72 -28.65
N GLN A 223 -0.01 19.64 -28.55
CA GLN A 223 1.43 19.70 -28.33
C GLN A 223 2.16 20.38 -29.49
N ALA A 224 1.66 20.24 -30.72
CA ALA A 224 2.19 20.96 -31.88
C ALA A 224 1.88 22.47 -31.81
N ALA A 225 0.75 22.86 -31.21
CA ALA A 225 0.41 24.27 -30.98
C ALA A 225 1.19 24.88 -29.80
N TYR A 226 1.41 24.11 -28.74
CA TYR A 226 2.26 24.49 -27.61
C TYR A 226 2.93 23.24 -27.00
N SER A 227 4.26 23.24 -26.94
CA SER A 227 5.04 22.05 -26.54
C SER A 227 4.71 21.50 -25.14
N GLY A 228 4.17 22.33 -24.24
CA GLY A 228 3.75 21.94 -22.89
C GLY A 228 2.36 21.29 -22.79
N TRP A 229 1.61 21.20 -23.90
CA TRP A 229 0.28 20.58 -23.93
C TRP A 229 0.28 19.11 -24.40
N GLY A 230 1.36 18.39 -24.15
CA GLY A 230 1.36 16.92 -24.21
C GLY A 230 0.56 16.31 -23.04
N TRP A 231 0.29 15.01 -23.08
CA TRP A 231 -0.40 14.31 -22.00
C TRP A 231 0.40 14.40 -20.68
N GLY A 232 -0.21 14.94 -19.63
CA GLY A 232 0.42 15.20 -18.33
C GLY A 232 0.57 13.97 -17.42
N GLY A 233 0.08 12.80 -17.83
CA GLY A 233 0.23 11.55 -17.09
C GLY A 233 -0.98 11.17 -16.22
N CYS A 234 -2.02 12.00 -16.13
CA CYS A 234 -3.23 11.68 -15.39
C CYS A 234 -4.22 10.87 -16.22
N LEU A 235 -5.05 10.09 -15.52
CA LEU A 235 -6.03 9.18 -16.10
C LEU A 235 -7.40 9.48 -15.51
N GLU A 236 -8.45 9.25 -16.29
CA GLU A 236 -9.82 9.28 -15.78
C GLU A 236 -10.03 8.15 -14.78
N THR A 237 -10.87 8.39 -13.77
CA THR A 237 -11.35 7.34 -12.88
C THR A 237 -12.12 6.30 -13.70
N LEU A 238 -11.89 5.02 -13.43
CA LEU A 238 -12.62 3.94 -14.11
C LEU A 238 -14.14 4.01 -13.84
N PRO A 239 -14.99 3.39 -14.66
CA PRO A 239 -16.41 3.28 -14.36
C PRO A 239 -16.68 2.41 -13.12
N TYR A 240 -17.77 2.68 -12.40
CA TYR A 240 -18.22 1.79 -11.33
C TYR A 240 -18.67 0.44 -11.92
N PRO A 241 -18.30 -0.71 -11.31
CA PRO A 241 -17.62 -0.88 -10.02
C PRO A 241 -16.09 -1.00 -10.07
N LEU A 242 -15.46 -0.83 -11.24
CA LEU A 242 -14.02 -1.01 -11.41
C LEU A 242 -13.20 0.06 -10.66
N ASN A 243 -13.78 1.23 -10.41
CA ASN A 243 -13.15 2.29 -9.64
C ASN A 243 -12.87 1.94 -8.18
N VAL A 244 -13.57 0.97 -7.61
CA VAL A 244 -13.41 0.52 -6.21
C VAL A 244 -12.82 -0.90 -6.11
N GLN A 245 -12.37 -1.45 -7.23
CA GLN A 245 -11.83 -2.81 -7.31
C GLN A 245 -10.35 -2.79 -7.68
N ASP A 246 -9.66 -3.86 -7.28
CA ASP A 246 -8.30 -4.13 -7.72
C ASP A 246 -8.29 -5.11 -8.89
N GLY A 247 -7.31 -4.96 -9.78
CA GLY A 247 -7.17 -5.77 -10.98
C GLY A 247 -6.47 -5.03 -12.11
N ALA A 248 -6.04 -5.81 -13.10
CA ALA A 248 -5.50 -5.30 -14.35
C ALA A 248 -6.61 -5.20 -15.41
N PRO A 249 -6.46 -4.32 -16.40
CA PRO A 249 -7.40 -4.24 -17.51
C PRO A 249 -7.50 -5.56 -18.28
N SER A 250 -8.70 -5.89 -18.72
CA SER A 250 -9.03 -7.09 -19.48
C SER A 250 -9.61 -6.74 -20.84
N SER A 251 -9.20 -7.44 -21.89
CA SER A 251 -9.79 -7.30 -23.23
C SER A 251 -11.27 -7.68 -23.29
N SER A 252 -11.75 -8.48 -22.33
CA SER A 252 -13.18 -8.83 -22.20
C SER A 252 -14.03 -7.70 -21.63
N ASN A 253 -13.41 -6.66 -21.05
CA ASN A 253 -14.10 -5.52 -20.47
C ASN A 253 -13.40 -4.22 -20.88
N ALA A 254 -13.92 -3.58 -21.93
CA ALA A 254 -13.33 -2.36 -22.49
C ALA A 254 -13.25 -1.20 -21.48
N ASP A 255 -14.18 -1.12 -20.53
CA ASP A 255 -14.21 -0.10 -19.49
C ASP A 255 -13.11 -0.26 -18.43
N SER A 256 -12.40 -1.39 -18.44
CA SER A 256 -11.27 -1.61 -17.53
C SER A 256 -9.99 -0.90 -17.97
N TYR A 257 -9.90 -0.41 -19.22
CA TYR A 257 -8.74 0.35 -19.68
C TYR A 257 -8.80 1.80 -19.19
N TYR A 258 -7.68 2.30 -18.68
CA TYR A 258 -7.61 3.67 -18.17
C TYR A 258 -7.60 4.68 -19.31
N VAL A 259 -8.50 5.64 -19.28
CA VAL A 259 -8.61 6.68 -20.31
C VAL A 259 -7.65 7.83 -19.97
N PRO A 260 -6.88 8.37 -20.93
CA PRO A 260 -6.09 9.58 -20.71
C PRO A 260 -6.99 10.74 -20.27
N MET A 261 -6.72 11.29 -19.09
CA MET A 261 -7.48 12.45 -18.60
C MET A 261 -7.29 13.60 -19.58
N PHE A 262 -8.40 14.19 -20.01
CA PHE A 262 -8.39 15.30 -20.95
C PHE A 262 -9.36 16.35 -20.46
N ALA A 263 -8.86 17.55 -20.15
CA ALA A 263 -9.69 18.71 -19.90
C ALA A 263 -9.99 19.39 -21.25
N PRO A 264 -11.23 19.39 -21.75
CA PRO A 264 -11.55 20.11 -22.96
C PRO A 264 -11.26 21.61 -22.78
N ASP A 265 -10.92 22.22 -23.90
CA ASP A 265 -10.95 23.67 -24.06
C ASP A 265 -12.38 24.15 -23.82
N GLU A 266 -12.54 25.05 -22.86
CA GLU A 266 -13.84 25.64 -22.54
C GLU A 266 -14.17 26.79 -23.51
N PRO A 267 -15.46 27.13 -23.69
CA PRO A 267 -15.91 28.12 -24.67
C PRO A 267 -15.29 29.50 -24.50
N GLY A 268 -15.10 30.20 -25.61
CA GLY A 268 -14.43 31.48 -25.68
C GLY A 268 -13.11 31.36 -26.44
N ASN A 269 -12.65 32.47 -27.03
CA ASN A 269 -11.35 32.47 -27.68
C ASN A 269 -10.22 32.37 -26.64
N GLY A 270 -9.15 31.68 -27.02
CA GLY A 270 -8.02 31.36 -26.15
C GLY A 270 -7.56 32.53 -25.30
N GLY A 271 -7.37 32.28 -24.01
CA GLY A 271 -7.00 33.30 -23.04
C GLY A 271 -6.25 32.77 -21.82
N THR A 272 -5.65 33.70 -21.08
CA THR A 272 -4.84 33.39 -19.89
C THR A 272 -5.60 33.55 -18.56
N GLY A 273 -6.87 33.97 -18.62
CA GLY A 273 -7.78 34.16 -17.49
C GLY A 273 -9.16 33.59 -17.81
N TYR A 274 -10.20 34.06 -17.12
CA TYR A 274 -11.56 33.64 -17.46
C TYR A 274 -12.07 34.33 -18.73
N ARG A 275 -13.00 33.67 -19.44
CA ARG A 275 -13.79 34.22 -20.54
C ARG A 275 -15.27 34.14 -20.17
N ASP A 276 -16.04 35.17 -20.51
CA ASP A 276 -17.49 35.09 -20.42
C ASP A 276 -18.06 34.52 -21.72
N TYR A 277 -18.94 33.52 -21.60
CA TYR A 277 -19.62 32.89 -22.72
C TYR A 277 -21.09 32.66 -22.35
N ASN A 278 -22.00 33.40 -23.00
CA ASN A 278 -23.45 33.29 -22.80
C ASN A 278 -23.90 33.35 -21.32
N GLY A 279 -23.21 34.13 -20.48
CA GLY A 279 -23.50 34.27 -19.05
C GLY A 279 -22.79 33.27 -18.13
N SER A 280 -22.07 32.29 -18.68
CA SER A 280 -21.18 31.37 -17.96
C SER A 280 -19.72 31.82 -18.05
N ARG A 281 -18.89 31.34 -17.11
CA ARG A 281 -17.44 31.62 -17.09
C ARG A 281 -16.65 30.39 -17.49
N SER A 282 -15.80 30.55 -18.50
CA SER A 282 -14.79 29.59 -18.90
C SER A 282 -13.46 29.94 -18.26
N TYR A 283 -12.91 29.05 -17.44
CA TYR A 283 -11.61 29.15 -16.80
C TYR A 283 -10.50 28.40 -17.55
N ASN A 284 -10.85 27.52 -18.48
CA ASN A 284 -9.94 26.71 -19.28
C ASN A 284 -10.14 26.90 -20.79
N SER A 285 -10.37 28.14 -21.25
CA SER A 285 -10.33 28.50 -22.67
C SER A 285 -8.89 28.81 -23.09
N TYR A 286 -8.26 27.92 -23.84
CA TYR A 286 -6.83 27.97 -24.19
C TYR A 286 -6.57 28.00 -25.70
N ILE A 287 -7.57 27.75 -26.55
CA ILE A 287 -7.52 27.95 -28.02
C ILE A 287 -8.80 28.65 -28.51
N ASP A 288 -8.83 29.07 -29.78
CA ASP A 288 -10.08 29.56 -30.38
C ASP A 288 -11.09 28.41 -30.59
N ASP A 289 -12.38 28.66 -30.31
CA ASP A 289 -13.49 27.71 -30.53
C ASP A 289 -13.67 27.27 -31.99
N SER A 290 -13.14 28.07 -32.93
CA SER A 290 -13.25 27.87 -34.37
C SER A 290 -11.90 27.97 -35.06
N THR A 291 -11.79 27.33 -36.21
CA THR A 291 -10.59 27.37 -37.04
C THR A 291 -10.91 28.05 -38.37
N SER A 292 -9.88 28.24 -39.22
CA SER A 292 -10.08 28.68 -40.59
C SER A 292 -10.69 27.59 -41.49
N SER A 293 -10.83 26.35 -41.00
CA SER A 293 -11.41 25.24 -41.76
C SER A 293 -12.92 25.37 -41.89
N SER A 294 -13.47 25.13 -43.08
CA SER A 294 -14.92 25.04 -43.31
C SER A 294 -15.60 23.98 -42.44
N SER A 295 -14.85 22.96 -41.99
CA SER A 295 -15.34 21.92 -41.08
C SER A 295 -15.42 22.34 -39.61
N CYS A 296 -14.95 23.55 -39.25
CA CYS A 296 -14.94 24.01 -37.87
C CYS A 296 -15.15 25.53 -37.75
N GLN A 297 -16.31 25.99 -38.21
CA GLN A 297 -16.70 27.40 -38.21
C GLN A 297 -17.25 27.85 -36.86
N SER A 298 -17.29 29.17 -36.64
CA SER A 298 -18.01 29.74 -35.49
C SER A 298 -19.51 29.42 -35.59
N GLN A 299 -20.13 29.06 -34.47
CA GLN A 299 -21.57 28.76 -34.38
C GLN A 299 -22.27 29.84 -33.58
N SER A 300 -23.30 30.44 -34.16
CA SER A 300 -24.20 31.33 -33.40
C SER A 300 -25.08 30.50 -32.48
N ASN A 301 -25.24 30.94 -31.23
CA ASN A 301 -26.10 30.32 -30.22
C ASN A 301 -25.74 28.87 -29.83
N ALA A 302 -24.49 28.45 -29.98
CA ALA A 302 -24.05 27.16 -29.45
C ALA A 302 -24.13 27.17 -27.91
N SER A 303 -24.50 26.04 -27.32
CA SER A 303 -24.46 25.88 -25.87
C SER A 303 -23.00 25.83 -25.38
N PHE A 304 -22.80 26.04 -24.08
CA PHE A 304 -21.48 25.89 -23.46
C PHE A 304 -20.93 24.48 -23.73
N PHE A 305 -21.74 23.46 -23.43
CA PHE A 305 -21.41 22.04 -23.63
C PHE A 305 -21.06 21.70 -25.09
N ASP A 306 -21.85 22.18 -26.05
CA ASP A 306 -21.59 21.91 -27.48
C ASP A 306 -20.26 22.53 -27.93
N THR A 307 -19.92 23.71 -27.40
CA THR A 307 -18.69 24.44 -27.75
C THR A 307 -17.47 23.85 -27.05
N GLU A 308 -17.61 23.44 -25.78
CA GLU A 308 -16.59 22.77 -25.00
C GLU A 308 -16.18 21.44 -25.64
N GLY A 309 -17.15 20.57 -25.89
CA GLY A 309 -16.91 19.22 -26.38
C GLY A 309 -16.46 19.16 -27.84
N ARG A 310 -16.56 20.23 -28.63
CA ARG A 310 -16.39 20.15 -30.08
C ARG A 310 -14.98 19.72 -30.50
N ALA A 311 -14.83 18.52 -31.05
CA ALA A 311 -13.51 18.00 -31.40
C ALA A 311 -12.80 18.79 -32.53
N CYS A 312 -13.55 19.38 -33.47
CA CYS A 312 -12.96 19.95 -34.68
C CYS A 312 -11.94 21.08 -34.41
N LYS A 313 -12.04 21.77 -33.26
CA LYS A 313 -11.11 22.86 -32.89
C LYS A 313 -9.70 22.35 -32.62
N TYR A 314 -9.56 21.07 -32.29
CA TYR A 314 -8.26 20.44 -32.06
C TYR A 314 -7.56 20.00 -33.35
N VAL A 315 -8.25 19.95 -34.51
CA VAL A 315 -7.64 19.47 -35.77
C VAL A 315 -6.48 20.37 -36.21
N SER A 316 -6.66 21.68 -36.06
CA SER A 316 -5.68 22.72 -36.31
C SER A 316 -5.89 23.84 -35.28
N PRO A 317 -5.40 23.65 -34.04
CA PRO A 317 -5.65 24.59 -32.95
C PRO A 317 -5.15 25.99 -33.32
N LYS A 318 -5.95 27.01 -33.05
CA LYS A 318 -5.68 28.40 -33.43
C LYS A 318 -5.54 29.27 -32.19
N ASN A 319 -4.65 30.26 -32.26
CA ASN A 319 -4.42 31.25 -31.21
C ASN A 319 -4.20 30.64 -29.82
N ALA A 320 -3.37 29.60 -29.75
CA ALA A 320 -2.97 28.98 -28.49
C ALA A 320 -2.46 30.03 -27.50
N SER A 321 -3.06 30.07 -26.30
CA SER A 321 -2.79 31.07 -25.28
C SER A 321 -2.43 30.41 -23.94
N PRO A 322 -1.25 29.77 -23.82
CA PRO A 322 -0.85 29.07 -22.60
C PRO A 322 -0.60 30.04 -21.44
N THR A 323 -0.96 29.62 -20.23
CA THR A 323 -0.56 30.27 -18.97
C THR A 323 0.00 29.26 -17.98
N ASN A 324 1.01 29.67 -17.22
CA ASN A 324 1.55 28.89 -16.10
C ASN A 324 0.71 29.06 -14.82
N SER A 325 -0.19 30.03 -14.78
CA SER A 325 -1.11 30.23 -13.66
C SER A 325 -2.28 31.12 -14.11
N ASN A 326 -3.47 30.52 -14.18
CA ASN A 326 -4.70 31.28 -14.44
C ASN A 326 -4.96 32.25 -13.26
N SER A 327 -5.31 33.49 -13.55
CA SER A 327 -5.49 34.52 -12.52
C SER A 327 -6.59 34.19 -11.51
N SER A 328 -7.61 33.42 -11.91
CA SER A 328 -8.75 33.00 -11.09
C SER A 328 -8.51 31.67 -10.39
N THR A 329 -8.05 30.64 -11.11
CA THR A 329 -7.93 29.27 -10.55
C THR A 329 -6.55 28.93 -10.03
N LYS A 330 -5.53 29.73 -10.37
CA LYS A 330 -4.10 29.49 -10.10
C LYS A 330 -3.50 28.27 -10.78
N VAL A 331 -4.30 27.51 -11.51
CA VAL A 331 -3.89 26.32 -12.27
C VAL A 331 -3.48 26.74 -13.70
N PRO A 332 -2.46 26.13 -14.32
CA PRO A 332 -2.18 26.30 -15.74
C PRO A 332 -3.40 25.93 -16.61
N ASN A 333 -3.69 26.70 -17.65
CA ASN A 333 -4.70 26.31 -18.63
C ASN A 333 -4.16 25.25 -19.60
N GLY A 334 -5.07 24.59 -20.30
CA GLY A 334 -4.73 23.57 -21.29
C GLY A 334 -5.41 22.24 -21.05
N PRO A 335 -5.00 21.21 -21.81
CA PRO A 335 -5.63 19.89 -21.75
C PRO A 335 -5.35 19.13 -20.45
N ASN A 336 -4.46 19.65 -19.59
CA ASN A 336 -4.06 19.07 -18.31
C ASN A 336 -4.62 19.85 -17.11
N PHE A 337 -5.66 20.68 -17.26
CA PHE A 337 -6.17 21.57 -16.20
C PHE A 337 -6.54 20.86 -14.88
N GLY A 338 -6.92 19.57 -14.91
CA GLY A 338 -7.16 18.76 -13.70
C GLY A 338 -5.96 17.96 -13.20
N CYS A 339 -4.87 17.90 -13.98
CA CYS A 339 -3.69 17.08 -13.73
C CYS A 339 -2.57 17.92 -13.09
N THR A 340 -2.74 18.23 -11.81
CA THR A 340 -1.88 19.19 -11.07
C THR A 340 -0.79 18.52 -10.23
N THR A 341 -0.80 17.19 -10.13
CA THR A 341 0.11 16.43 -9.29
C THR A 341 1.42 16.12 -9.99
N GLN A 342 2.51 16.00 -9.23
CA GLN A 342 3.72 15.36 -9.74
C GLN A 342 3.49 13.86 -9.97
N PRO A 343 4.24 13.22 -10.90
CA PRO A 343 4.17 11.77 -11.11
C PRO A 343 4.38 10.97 -9.83
N LEU A 344 3.56 9.93 -9.62
CA LEU A 344 3.76 9.00 -8.50
C LEU A 344 5.09 8.25 -8.63
N GLN A 345 5.63 7.85 -7.49
CA GLN A 345 6.78 6.98 -7.38
C GLN A 345 6.33 5.56 -6.98
N ARG A 346 6.62 4.58 -7.83
CA ARG A 346 6.39 3.15 -7.55
C ARG A 346 7.28 2.63 -6.42
N LEU A 347 6.97 1.42 -5.93
CA LEU A 347 7.70 0.76 -4.84
C LEU A 347 9.20 0.75 -5.11
N THR A 348 9.97 1.40 -4.25
CA THR A 348 11.43 1.46 -4.31
C THR A 348 12.03 1.45 -2.91
N SER A 349 13.30 1.06 -2.81
CA SER A 349 14.12 1.23 -1.60
C SER A 349 15.07 2.44 -1.68
N ASP A 350 15.02 3.19 -2.80
CA ASP A 350 15.85 4.38 -2.98
C ASP A 350 15.29 5.57 -2.20
N THR A 351 15.87 5.82 -1.02
CA THR A 351 15.45 6.92 -0.15
C THR A 351 15.67 8.31 -0.76
N SER A 352 16.61 8.46 -1.71
CA SER A 352 16.84 9.72 -2.41
C SER A 352 15.64 10.04 -3.28
N VAL A 353 15.23 9.07 -4.11
CA VAL A 353 14.06 9.21 -5.00
C VAL A 353 12.78 9.47 -4.20
N LEU A 354 12.58 8.76 -3.08
CA LEU A 354 11.42 8.98 -2.20
C LEU A 354 11.38 10.41 -1.65
N LYS A 355 12.51 10.89 -1.12
CA LYS A 355 12.61 12.24 -0.54
C LYS A 355 12.48 13.33 -1.61
N THR A 356 13.08 13.14 -2.78
CA THR A 356 12.92 14.05 -3.92
C THR A 356 11.46 14.16 -4.34
N THR A 357 10.75 13.03 -4.46
CA THR A 357 9.33 13.00 -4.81
C THR A 357 8.48 13.77 -3.80
N ILE A 358 8.71 13.53 -2.49
CA ILE A 358 8.02 14.25 -1.41
C ILE A 358 8.29 15.76 -1.49
N SER A 359 9.56 16.15 -1.61
CA SER A 359 9.96 17.57 -1.65
C SER A 359 9.46 18.33 -2.88
N GLY A 360 9.23 17.63 -3.99
CA GLY A 360 8.72 18.20 -5.24
C GLY A 360 7.21 18.45 -5.26
N MET A 361 6.47 18.02 -4.24
CA MET A 361 5.03 18.23 -4.18
C MET A 361 4.69 19.73 -4.07
N THR A 362 3.63 20.13 -4.77
CA THR A 362 3.09 21.50 -4.76
C THR A 362 1.59 21.47 -4.50
N ALA A 363 1.09 22.40 -3.69
CA ALA A 363 -0.32 22.49 -3.33
C ALA A 363 -1.13 23.15 -4.47
N LEU A 364 -1.86 22.35 -5.25
CA LEU A 364 -2.60 22.83 -6.41
C LEU A 364 -3.74 21.89 -6.80
N GLY A 365 -4.88 22.47 -7.21
CA GLY A 365 -6.03 21.74 -7.74
C GLY A 365 -7.05 21.34 -6.68
N SER A 366 -8.11 20.67 -7.13
CA SER A 366 -9.24 20.17 -6.32
C SER A 366 -8.90 18.85 -5.62
N THR A 367 -9.77 18.34 -4.75
CA THR A 367 -9.49 17.17 -3.91
C THR A 367 -10.36 15.97 -4.22
N ASN A 368 -9.73 14.86 -4.63
CA ASN A 368 -10.35 13.55 -4.81
C ASN A 368 -9.58 12.47 -4.02
N ILE A 369 -9.93 12.31 -2.73
CA ILE A 369 -9.30 11.33 -1.84
C ILE A 369 -9.48 9.90 -2.34
N HIS A 370 -10.63 9.60 -2.96
CA HIS A 370 -10.90 8.27 -3.50
C HIS A 370 -9.87 7.88 -4.56
N GLU A 371 -9.57 8.78 -5.51
CA GLU A 371 -8.57 8.53 -6.55
C GLU A 371 -7.18 8.32 -5.96
N GLY A 372 -6.78 9.16 -4.99
CA GLY A 372 -5.53 9.00 -4.26
C GLY A 372 -5.41 7.64 -3.57
N MET A 373 -6.45 7.23 -2.84
CA MET A 373 -6.50 5.94 -2.15
C MET A 373 -6.37 4.77 -3.13
N MET A 374 -7.10 4.82 -4.24
CA MET A 374 -7.08 3.74 -5.23
C MET A 374 -5.72 3.63 -5.92
N TRP A 375 -5.06 4.74 -6.29
CA TRP A 375 -3.68 4.66 -6.80
C TRP A 375 -2.68 4.18 -5.75
N GLY A 376 -2.86 4.53 -4.47
CA GLY A 376 -2.11 3.96 -3.36
C GLY A 376 -2.25 2.44 -3.24
N TRP A 377 -3.44 1.91 -3.47
CA TRP A 377 -3.64 0.46 -3.52
C TRP A 377 -2.95 -0.15 -4.76
N ARG A 378 -3.06 0.49 -5.93
CA ARG A 378 -2.46 0.00 -7.18
C ARG A 378 -0.94 -0.14 -7.11
N THR A 379 -0.24 0.73 -6.37
CA THR A 379 1.23 0.59 -6.17
C THR A 379 1.60 -0.60 -5.30
N LEU A 380 0.72 -1.07 -4.43
CA LEU A 380 0.94 -2.23 -3.56
C LEU A 380 0.38 -3.53 -4.13
N SER A 381 -0.48 -3.46 -5.14
CA SER A 381 -1.16 -4.64 -5.66
C SER A 381 -0.23 -5.53 -6.49
N PRO A 382 -0.29 -6.86 -6.30
CA PRO A 382 0.38 -7.84 -7.16
C PRO A 382 -0.36 -8.09 -8.48
N ILE A 383 -1.61 -7.63 -8.63
CA ILE A 383 -2.47 -7.94 -9.78
C ILE A 383 -2.93 -6.70 -10.56
N SER A 384 -2.58 -5.50 -10.08
CA SER A 384 -2.93 -4.24 -10.74
C SER A 384 -1.95 -3.87 -11.86
N VAL A 385 -2.11 -2.67 -12.41
CA VAL A 385 -1.37 -2.14 -13.57
C VAL A 385 0.17 -2.13 -13.40
N PHE A 386 0.67 -2.06 -12.16
CA PHE A 386 2.10 -2.11 -11.89
C PHE A 386 2.58 -3.51 -11.51
N ALA A 387 1.75 -4.28 -10.80
CA ALA A 387 2.05 -5.62 -10.30
C ALA A 387 3.41 -5.74 -9.56
N ASP A 388 3.85 -4.66 -8.88
CA ASP A 388 5.14 -4.63 -8.17
C ASP A 388 5.11 -5.30 -6.81
N GLY A 389 3.93 -5.33 -6.19
CA GLY A 389 3.77 -5.79 -4.84
C GLY A 389 3.87 -7.30 -4.72
N ALA A 390 4.25 -7.78 -3.55
CA ALA A 390 4.18 -9.20 -3.23
C ALA A 390 2.75 -9.74 -3.30
N ALA A 391 2.60 -11.06 -3.47
CA ALA A 391 1.29 -11.72 -3.45
C ALA A 391 0.51 -11.41 -2.16
N TYR A 392 -0.82 -11.26 -2.26
CA TYR A 392 -1.67 -11.03 -1.09
C TYR A 392 -1.64 -12.18 -0.07
N SER A 393 -1.35 -13.40 -0.52
CA SER A 393 -1.19 -14.57 0.34
C SER A 393 0.17 -14.64 1.05
N SER A 394 1.04 -13.64 0.85
CA SER A 394 2.35 -13.61 1.49
C SER A 394 2.22 -13.58 3.01
N SER A 395 2.83 -14.56 3.68
CA SER A 395 2.91 -14.59 5.14
C SER A 395 4.08 -13.77 5.70
N THR A 396 4.91 -13.17 4.85
CA THR A 396 6.14 -12.46 5.25
C THR A 396 6.13 -10.98 4.92
N VAL A 397 5.23 -10.52 4.04
CA VAL A 397 5.14 -9.12 3.61
C VAL A 397 3.89 -8.48 4.19
N ASN A 398 4.06 -7.40 4.93
CA ASN A 398 2.94 -6.55 5.36
C ASN A 398 2.75 -5.41 4.37
N LYS A 399 1.53 -5.22 3.87
CA LYS A 399 1.16 -4.11 3.00
C LYS A 399 0.46 -3.02 3.81
N ILE A 400 0.91 -1.78 3.68
CA ILE A 400 0.41 -0.65 4.47
C ILE A 400 0.12 0.53 3.54
N ILE A 401 -1.09 1.09 3.62
CA ILE A 401 -1.40 2.38 3.00
C ILE A 401 -1.49 3.41 4.11
N ILE A 402 -0.74 4.50 3.98
CA ILE A 402 -0.81 5.65 4.88
C ILE A 402 -1.34 6.82 4.07
N LEU A 403 -2.60 7.17 4.30
CA LEU A 403 -3.27 8.32 3.70
C LEU A 403 -3.10 9.55 4.60
N MET A 404 -2.50 10.61 4.06
CA MET A 404 -2.31 11.89 4.76
C MET A 404 -3.05 12.99 3.99
N THR A 405 -4.09 13.56 4.61
CA THR A 405 -4.97 14.60 4.03
C THR A 405 -5.43 15.58 5.13
N ASP A 406 -5.85 16.78 4.75
CA ASP A 406 -6.51 17.72 5.66
C ASP A 406 -8.03 17.48 5.81
N GLY A 407 -8.56 16.42 5.17
CA GLY A 407 -9.89 15.86 5.40
C GLY A 407 -11.02 16.47 4.56
N ALA A 408 -10.73 17.43 3.68
CA ALA A 408 -11.74 18.06 2.83
C ALA A 408 -11.71 17.48 1.40
N ASN A 409 -12.74 16.72 1.01
CA ASN A 409 -12.99 16.45 -0.41
C ASN A 409 -13.65 17.68 -1.05
N SER A 410 -13.12 18.15 -2.17
CA SER A 410 -13.62 19.32 -2.87
C SER A 410 -13.67 19.04 -4.37
N TRP A 411 -14.85 19.19 -4.94
CA TRP A 411 -15.07 19.27 -6.38
C TRP A 411 -15.61 20.66 -6.65
N ALA A 412 -14.84 21.50 -7.35
CA ALA A 412 -15.40 22.72 -7.90
C ALA A 412 -16.26 22.31 -9.10
N THR A 413 -17.56 22.58 -9.06
CA THR A 413 -18.37 22.62 -10.27
C THR A 413 -17.85 23.79 -11.10
N ASN A 414 -17.22 23.51 -12.25
CA ASN A 414 -17.20 24.51 -13.31
C ASN A 414 -18.67 24.76 -13.65
N GLY A 415 -19.11 25.99 -13.42
CA GLY A 415 -20.53 26.35 -13.34
C GLY A 415 -21.32 26.14 -14.63
#